data_AF-A0A1M4N834-F1
#
_entry.id   AF-A0A1M4N834-F1
#
_cell.length_a   1.000
_cell.length_b   1.000
_cell.length_c   1.000
_cell.angle_alpha   90.00
_cell.angle_beta   90.00
_cell.angle_gamma   90.00
#
_symmetry.space_group_name_H-M   'P 1'
#
loop_
_entity.id
_entity.type
_entity.pdbx_description
1 polymer ?
#
loop_
_entity_poly.entity_id
_entity_poly.type
_entity_poly.pdbx_seq_one_letter_code
_entity_poly.pdbx_strand_id
1 'polypeptide(L)'
;MIELIQENLIFVIISILAILALLIIATISMAIKLNNIKAEKEQEKEQALDRAEVSLDISTSDKKGYEEAEEEEVVAAIIAAICAYSGMSANEFTIKSIKIINSGNSEWRRQGLIP
;
A
#
# COMPACT_ATOMS: atom_id res chain seq x y z
N MET A 1 -10.19 -16.72 54.24
CA MET A 1 -10.21 -17.50 52.98
C MET A 1 -11.21 -16.92 51.98
N ILE A 2 -12.45 -16.60 52.39
CA ILE A 2 -13.47 -15.99 51.52
C ILE A 2 -13.10 -14.58 51.06
N GLU A 3 -12.55 -13.72 51.93
CA GLU A 3 -12.12 -12.35 51.55
C GLU A 3 -11.02 -12.35 50.47
N LEU A 4 -10.06 -13.27 50.56
CA LEU A 4 -8.97 -13.41 49.58
C LEU A 4 -9.47 -13.88 48.20
N ILE A 5 -10.57 -14.64 48.18
CA ILE A 5 -11.25 -15.04 46.93
C ILE A 5 -12.03 -13.85 46.34
N GLN A 6 -12.64 -13.01 47.17
CA GLN A 6 -13.37 -11.83 46.71
C GLN A 6 -12.43 -10.75 46.13
N GLU A 7 -11.29 -10.49 46.76
CA GLU A 7 -10.30 -9.54 46.26
C GLU A 7 -9.73 -9.96 44.90
N ASN A 8 -9.40 -11.24 44.74
CA ASN A 8 -8.94 -11.79 43.46
C ASN A 8 -10.04 -11.74 42.39
N LEU A 9 -11.30 -12.00 42.74
CA LEU A 9 -12.42 -11.91 41.82
C LEU A 9 -12.62 -10.47 41.31
N ILE A 10 -12.53 -9.48 42.20
CA ILE A 10 -12.64 -8.06 41.87
C ILE A 10 -11.51 -7.66 40.92
N PHE A 11 -10.28 -8.09 41.19
CA PHE A 11 -9.13 -7.81 40.32
C PHE A 11 -9.31 -8.40 38.92
N VAL A 12 -9.80 -9.63 38.80
CA VAL A 12 -10.09 -10.27 37.52
C VAL A 12 -11.17 -9.51 36.75
N ILE A 13 -12.24 -9.08 37.42
CA ILE A 13 -13.32 -8.30 36.79
C ILE A 13 -12.78 -6.97 36.26
N ILE A 14 -12.00 -6.23 37.07
CA ILE A 14 -11.40 -4.96 36.66
C ILE A 14 -10.43 -5.16 35.47
N SER A 15 -9.63 -6.22 35.50
CA SER A 15 -8.70 -6.54 34.41
C SER A 15 -9.43 -6.83 33.10
N ILE A 16 -10.52 -7.61 33.14
CA ILE A 16 -11.34 -7.89 31.96
C ILE A 16 -11.96 -6.61 31.42
N LEU A 17 -12.48 -5.76 32.31
CA LEU A 17 -13.09 -4.47 31.95
C LEU A 17 -12.07 -3.51 31.31
N ALA A 18 -10.84 -3.48 31.82
CA ALA A 18 -9.75 -2.68 31.26
C ALA A 18 -9.36 -3.16 29.85
N ILE A 19 -9.27 -4.47 29.63
CA ILE A 19 -8.98 -5.06 28.31
C ILE A 19 -10.11 -4.73 27.32
N LEU A 20 -11.38 -4.87 27.73
CA LEU A 20 -12.52 -4.52 26.89
C LEU A 20 -12.53 -3.04 26.52
N ALA A 21 -12.23 -2.14 27.46
CA ALA A 21 -12.12 -0.72 27.18
C ALA A 21 -11.02 -0.42 26.15
N LEU A 22 -9.86 -1.06 26.26
CA LEU A 22 -8.77 -0.93 25.28
C LEU A 22 -9.18 -1.42 23.89
N LEU A 23 -9.88 -2.55 23.79
CA LEU A 23 -10.37 -3.07 22.51
C LEU A 23 -11.38 -2.12 21.84
N ILE A 24 -12.27 -1.50 22.61
CA ILE A 24 -13.23 -0.52 22.09
C ILE A 24 -12.49 0.71 21.56
N ILE A 25 -11.52 1.24 22.31
CA ILE A 25 -10.72 2.39 21.87
C ILE A 25 -9.93 2.06 20.60
N ALA A 26 -9.34 0.86 20.53
CA ALA A 26 -8.58 0.41 19.37
C ALA A 26 -9.45 0.29 18.12
N THR A 27 -10.65 -0.29 18.24
CA THR A 27 -11.57 -0.42 17.09
C THR A 27 -12.07 0.93 16.59
N ILE A 28 -12.43 1.86 17.49
CA ILE A 28 -12.81 3.23 17.12
C ILE A 28 -11.64 3.96 16.44
N SER A 29 -10.43 3.85 17.00
CA SER A 29 -9.23 4.50 16.44
C SER A 29 -8.89 3.96 15.04
N MET A 30 -9.06 2.66 14.82
CA MET A 30 -8.86 2.02 13.52
C MET A 30 -9.93 2.44 12.51
N ALA A 31 -11.20 2.52 12.94
CA ALA A 31 -12.29 2.99 12.11
C ALA A 31 -12.11 4.46 11.66
N ILE A 32 -11.66 5.34 12.56
CA ILE A 32 -11.38 6.75 12.23
C ILE A 32 -10.23 6.86 11.21
N LYS A 33 -9.14 6.11 11.40
CA LYS A 33 -8.03 6.09 10.44
C LYS A 33 -8.48 5.59 9.06
N LEU A 34 -9.32 4.55 9.00
CA LEU A 34 -9.86 4.05 7.73
C LEU A 34 -10.77 5.08 7.04
N ASN A 35 -11.60 5.78 7.80
CA ASN A 35 -12.49 6.80 7.25
C ASN A 35 -11.73 8.03 6.74
N ASN A 36 -10.65 8.44 7.41
CA ASN A 36 -9.83 9.56 6.95
C ASN A 36 -9.12 9.25 5.63
N ILE A 37 -8.67 8.00 5.43
CA ILE A 37 -8.08 7.55 4.15
C ILE A 37 -9.13 7.49 3.03
N LYS A 38 -10.40 7.18 3.35
CA LYS A 38 -11.49 7.21 2.36
C LYS A 38 -11.92 8.63 1.99
N ALA A 39 -11.91 9.56 2.94
CA ALA A 39 -12.24 10.97 2.69
C ALA A 39 -11.17 11.69 1.84
N GLU A 40 -9.89 11.34 2.02
CA GLU A 40 -8.80 11.87 1.20
C GLU A 40 -8.91 11.41 -0.27
N LYS A 41 -9.42 10.19 -0.52
CA LYS A 41 -9.71 9.67 -1.87
C LYS A 41 -10.94 10.30 -2.55
N GLU A 42 -11.83 10.96 -1.81
CA GLU A 42 -12.97 11.68 -2.41
C GLU A 42 -12.61 13.12 -2.80
N GLN A 43 -11.72 13.79 -2.05
CA GLN A 43 -11.24 15.14 -2.41
C GLN A 43 -10.32 15.16 -3.64
N GLU A 44 -9.55 14.10 -3.89
CA GLU A 44 -8.73 13.99 -5.11
C GLU A 44 -9.59 13.73 -6.36
N LYS A 45 -10.79 13.17 -6.19
CA LYS A 45 -11.71 12.85 -7.30
C LYS A 45 -12.50 14.06 -7.80
N GLU A 46 -12.77 15.06 -6.96
CA GLU A 46 -13.41 16.32 -7.38
C GLU A 46 -12.43 17.30 -8.03
N GLN A 47 -11.15 17.32 -7.67
CA GLN A 47 -10.15 18.20 -8.31
C GLN A 47 -9.65 17.68 -9.67
N ALA A 48 -9.78 16.38 -9.95
CA ALA A 48 -9.38 15.80 -11.24
C ALA A 48 -10.42 16.02 -12.37
N LEU A 49 -11.64 16.45 -12.06
CA LEU A 49 -12.72 16.60 -13.05
C LEU A 49 -12.71 17.96 -13.77
N ASP A 50 -12.05 18.98 -13.21
CA ASP A 50 -12.03 20.36 -13.76
C ASP A 50 -10.80 20.65 -14.66
N ARG A 51 -9.97 19.63 -14.96
CA ARG A 51 -8.72 19.82 -15.73
C ARG A 51 -8.48 18.83 -16.88
N ALA A 52 -9.49 18.06 -17.27
CA ALA A 52 -9.35 17.05 -18.32
C ALA A 52 -10.25 17.31 -19.53
N GLU A 53 -10.28 18.55 -20.03
CA GLU A 53 -10.49 18.77 -21.46
C GLU A 53 -9.11 18.74 -22.14
N VAL A 54 -8.87 17.67 -22.91
CA VAL A 54 -8.04 17.57 -24.13
C VAL A 54 -7.44 16.17 -24.21
N SER A 55 -8.07 15.34 -25.05
CA SER A 55 -7.53 14.27 -25.93
C SER A 55 -6.64 13.20 -25.29
N LEU A 56 -6.74 11.90 -25.59
CA LEU A 56 -7.23 11.24 -26.79
C LEU A 56 -7.42 9.76 -26.43
N ASP A 57 -8.51 9.21 -26.94
CA ASP A 57 -8.91 7.81 -26.92
C ASP A 57 -7.80 6.84 -27.37
N ILE A 58 -7.38 5.94 -26.48
CA ILE A 58 -6.97 4.58 -26.83
C ILE A 58 -7.64 3.63 -25.84
N SER A 59 -8.86 3.26 -26.19
CA SER A 59 -9.53 2.06 -25.72
C SER A 59 -8.63 0.82 -25.89
N THR A 60 -8.33 0.13 -24.78
CA THR A 60 -8.48 -1.33 -24.69
C THR A 60 -8.39 -1.82 -23.25
N SER A 61 -9.53 -2.34 -22.79
CA SER A 61 -9.67 -3.56 -21.99
C SER A 61 -9.30 -3.54 -20.51
N ASP A 62 -10.36 -3.40 -19.69
CA ASP A 62 -10.60 -4.04 -18.40
C ASP A 62 -9.63 -5.16 -17.98
N LYS A 63 -8.64 -4.80 -17.14
CA LYS A 63 -7.91 -5.68 -16.20
C LYS A 63 -7.33 -4.90 -14.98
N LYS A 64 -7.94 -3.79 -14.58
CA LYS A 64 -7.37 -2.82 -13.61
C LYS A 64 -7.54 -3.17 -12.13
N GLY A 65 -7.18 -4.38 -11.70
CA GLY A 65 -7.32 -4.75 -10.28
C GLY A 65 -6.14 -5.49 -9.67
N TYR A 66 -5.51 -6.38 -10.43
CA TYR A 66 -4.47 -7.28 -9.93
C TYR A 66 -3.08 -6.96 -10.50
N GLU A 67 -2.98 -6.45 -11.73
CA GLU A 67 -1.68 -6.19 -12.38
C GLU A 67 -0.98 -4.93 -11.82
N GLU A 68 -1.73 -3.93 -11.35
CA GLU A 68 -1.15 -2.67 -10.82
C GLU A 68 -0.42 -2.88 -9.48
N ALA A 69 -0.92 -3.78 -8.62
CA ALA A 69 -0.26 -4.13 -7.37
C ALA A 69 1.07 -4.89 -7.60
N GLU A 70 1.12 -5.78 -8.60
CA GLU A 70 2.35 -6.48 -8.97
C GLU A 70 3.40 -5.52 -9.55
N GLU A 71 2.98 -4.51 -10.32
CA GLU A 71 3.88 -3.48 -10.83
C GLU A 71 4.48 -2.62 -9.70
N GLU A 72 3.68 -2.21 -8.71
CA GLU A 72 4.16 -1.45 -7.55
C GLU A 72 5.18 -2.25 -6.70
N GLU A 73 4.92 -3.54 -6.47
CA GLU A 73 5.85 -4.42 -5.75
C GLU A 73 7.19 -4.55 -6.48
N VAL A 74 7.16 -4.70 -7.81
CA VAL A 74 8.36 -4.77 -8.63
C VAL A 74 9.14 -3.46 -8.58
N VAL A 75 8.46 -2.31 -8.66
CA VAL A 75 9.08 -0.98 -8.53
C VAL A 75 9.75 -0.84 -7.16
N ALA A 76 9.04 -1.19 -6.08
CA ALA A 76 9.56 -1.11 -4.73
C ALA A 76 10.79 -2.02 -4.54
N ALA A 77 10.74 -3.25 -5.06
CA ALA A 77 11.85 -4.19 -5.00
C ALA A 77 13.10 -3.67 -5.74
N ILE A 78 12.91 -3.09 -6.93
CA ILE A 78 14.01 -2.51 -7.72
C ILE A 78 14.63 -1.31 -6.98
N ILE A 79 13.81 -0.39 -6.49
CA ILE A 79 14.29 0.80 -5.75
C ILE A 79 15.03 0.36 -4.48
N ALA A 80 14.49 -0.59 -3.73
CA ALA A 80 15.13 -1.13 -2.53
C ALA A 80 16.51 -1.73 -2.84
N ALA A 81 16.63 -2.51 -3.92
CA ALA A 81 17.90 -3.10 -4.34
C ALA A 81 18.94 -2.02 -4.72
N ILE A 82 18.51 -0.98 -5.43
CA ILE A 82 19.39 0.15 -5.80
C ILE A 82 19.83 0.91 -4.56
N CYS A 83 18.92 1.21 -3.64
CA CYS A 83 19.25 1.92 -2.39
C CYS A 83 20.23 1.11 -1.54
N ALA A 84 20.03 -0.21 -1.45
CA ALA A 84 20.92 -1.10 -0.71
C ALA A 84 22.35 -1.12 -1.28
N TYR A 85 22.50 -1.05 -2.60
CA TYR A 85 23.81 -1.04 -3.25
C TYR A 85 24.48 0.34 -3.23
N SER A 86 23.71 1.39 -3.49
CA SER A 86 24.24 2.75 -3.70
C SER A 86 24.35 3.59 -2.43
N GLY A 87 23.64 3.21 -1.35
CA GLY A 87 23.56 3.99 -0.11
C GLY A 87 22.75 5.29 -0.24
N MET A 88 22.12 5.53 -1.40
CA MET A 88 21.25 6.68 -1.65
C MET A 88 19.82 6.40 -1.18
N SER A 89 19.06 7.45 -0.93
CA SER A 89 17.68 7.33 -0.44
C SER A 89 16.71 6.99 -1.56
N ALA A 90 15.58 6.33 -1.23
CA ALA A 90 14.55 5.98 -2.21
C ALA A 90 13.97 7.19 -2.97
N ASN A 91 13.98 8.36 -2.34
CA ASN A 91 13.47 9.61 -2.92
C ASN A 91 14.36 10.17 -4.05
N GLU A 92 15.58 9.64 -4.21
CA GLU A 92 16.51 10.04 -5.28
C GLU A 92 16.28 9.27 -6.58
N PHE A 93 15.41 8.25 -6.57
CA PHE A 93 15.16 7.38 -7.70
C PHE A 93 13.71 7.46 -8.15
N THR A 94 13.49 7.42 -9.46
CA THR A 94 12.16 7.31 -10.04
C THR A 94 12.22 6.38 -11.25
N ILE A 95 11.40 5.34 -11.23
CA ILE A 95 11.27 4.42 -12.36
C ILE A 95 10.25 5.02 -13.33
N LYS A 96 10.72 5.39 -14.52
CA LYS A 96 9.87 6.03 -15.55
C LYS A 96 8.96 5.03 -16.26
N SER A 97 9.48 3.84 -16.57
CA SER A 97 8.71 2.76 -17.19
C SER A 97 9.39 1.41 -16.97
N ILE A 98 8.56 0.38 -16.81
CA ILE A 98 8.99 -1.02 -16.84
C ILE A 98 8.31 -1.65 -18.05
N LYS A 99 9.08 -2.28 -18.93
CA LYS A 99 8.55 -2.96 -20.11
C LYS A 99 8.93 -4.43 -20.03
N ILE A 100 7.94 -5.27 -19.77
CA ILE A 100 8.10 -6.73 -19.83
C ILE A 100 8.11 -7.14 -21.30
N ILE A 101 9.12 -7.94 -21.68
CA ILE A 101 9.29 -8.39 -23.05
C ILE A 101 9.02 -9.87 -23.10
N ASN A 102 7.91 -10.24 -23.74
CA ASN A 102 7.59 -11.63 -23.99
C ASN A 102 8.58 -12.20 -25.01
N SER A 103 9.14 -13.36 -24.69
CA SER A 103 10.36 -13.96 -25.26
C SER A 103 10.31 -14.41 -26.73
N GLY A 104 9.43 -13.83 -27.54
CA GLY A 104 9.32 -14.07 -28.98
C GLY A 104 10.14 -13.11 -29.86
N ASN A 105 10.65 -11.99 -29.31
CA ASN A 105 11.35 -10.97 -30.10
C ASN A 105 12.88 -11.07 -29.90
N SER A 106 13.60 -11.49 -30.94
CA SER A 106 15.05 -11.78 -30.94
C SER A 106 15.93 -10.54 -30.79
N GLU A 107 15.43 -9.37 -31.16
CA GLU A 107 16.24 -8.15 -31.26
C GLU A 107 16.75 -7.67 -29.90
N TRP A 108 15.99 -7.85 -28.82
CA TRP A 108 16.41 -7.49 -27.46
C TRP A 108 17.52 -8.39 -26.92
N ARG A 109 17.57 -9.67 -27.31
CA ARG A 109 18.70 -10.55 -26.94
C ARG A 109 20.00 -10.15 -27.62
N ARG A 110 19.92 -9.48 -28.77
CA ARG A 110 21.10 -9.09 -29.57
C ARG A 110 21.66 -7.73 -29.15
N GLN A 111 20.87 -6.88 -28.49
CA GLN A 111 21.35 -5.63 -27.91
C GLN A 111 22.13 -5.91 -26.61
N GLY A 112 23.45 -6.09 -26.72
CA GLY A 112 24.36 -6.38 -25.60
C GLY A 112 25.39 -7.46 -25.93
N LEU A 113 25.11 -8.27 -26.95
CA LEU A 113 26.11 -9.09 -27.63
C LEU A 113 26.84 -8.18 -28.63
N ILE A 114 27.86 -7.47 -28.15
CA ILE A 114 28.84 -6.83 -29.02
C ILE A 114 29.56 -7.96 -29.80
N PRO A 115 29.75 -7.86 -31.13
CA PRO A 115 30.56 -8.82 -31.88
C PRO A 115 32.04 -8.80 -31.45
#